data_AF-A0A502GKH3-F1
#
_entry.id   AF-A0A502GKH3-F1
#
_cell.length_a   1.000
_cell.length_b   1.000
_cell.length_c   1.000
_cell.angle_alpha   90.00
_cell.angle_beta   90.00
_cell.angle_gamma   90.00
#
_symmetry.space_group_name_H-M   'P 1'
#
loop_
_entity.id
_entity.type
_entity.pdbx_description
1 polymer ?
#
loop_
_entity_poly.entity_id
_entity_poly.type
_entity_poly.pdbx_seq_one_letter_code
_entity_poly.pdbx_strand_id
1 'polypeptide(L)' 'MASCSRGVSGVNSSDPYIAEQARQAQQLQDQVDTQKRLVDTEKDRLKALELQLDGAKKNLKGRKAAAKI' A
#
# COMPACT_ATOMS: atom_id res chain seq x y z
N MET A 1 -12.21 -21.34 -1.47
CA MET A 1 -11.58 -20.11 -0.95
C MET A 1 -11.91 -20.01 0.53
N ALA A 2 -10.95 -20.28 1.41
CA ALA A 2 -11.18 -20.22 2.84
C ALA A 2 -11.42 -18.76 3.26
N SER A 3 -12.64 -18.46 3.66
CA SER A 3 -12.98 -17.21 4.34
C SER A 3 -12.36 -17.29 5.73
N CYS A 4 -11.09 -16.91 5.86
CA CYS A 4 -10.52 -16.64 7.17
C CYS A 4 -11.22 -15.38 7.68
N SER A 5 -12.13 -15.57 8.64
CA SER A 5 -12.80 -14.50 9.40
C SER A 5 -11.80 -13.41 9.75
N ARG A 6 -11.90 -12.25 9.09
CA ARG A 6 -11.04 -11.09 9.31
C ARG A 6 -11.36 -10.49 10.68
N GLY A 7 -10.78 -11.04 11.72
CA GLY A 7 -10.94 -10.57 13.07
C GLY A 7 -10.00 -11.31 14.01
N VAL A 8 -9.40 -10.60 14.96
CA VAL A 8 -8.68 -11.22 16.06
C VAL A 8 -9.69 -11.97 16.93
N SER A 9 -9.47 -13.28 17.09
CA SER A 9 -10.29 -14.11 17.96
C SER A 9 -10.20 -13.62 19.42
N GLY A 10 -11.31 -13.69 20.15
CA GLY A 10 -11.34 -13.33 21.57
C GLY A 10 -11.79 -11.90 21.89
N VAL A 11 -12.08 -11.06 20.89
CA VAL A 11 -12.62 -9.68 21.12
C VAL A 11 -13.92 -9.65 21.92
N ASN A 12 -14.69 -10.74 21.85
CA ASN A 12 -15.95 -10.97 22.59
C ASN A 12 -15.79 -12.01 23.72
N SER A 13 -14.57 -12.27 24.18
CA SER A 13 -14.34 -13.18 25.31
C SER A 13 -15.02 -12.68 26.57
N SER A 14 -15.55 -13.61 27.38
CA SER A 14 -16.06 -13.30 28.72
C SER A 14 -14.93 -13.04 29.73
N ASP A 15 -13.71 -13.44 29.41
CA ASP A 15 -12.51 -13.05 30.15
C ASP A 15 -12.10 -11.62 29.71
N PRO A 16 -12.12 -10.62 30.62
CA PRO A 16 -11.85 -9.23 30.29
C PRO A 16 -10.40 -9.00 29.83
N TYR A 17 -9.44 -9.76 30.36
CA TYR A 17 -8.04 -9.64 29.95
C TYR A 17 -7.84 -10.13 28.52
N ILE A 18 -8.43 -11.28 28.19
CA ILE A 18 -8.41 -11.81 26.82
C ILE A 18 -9.11 -10.87 25.83
N ALA A 19 -10.26 -10.30 26.23
CA ALA A 19 -10.99 -9.36 25.39
C ALA A 19 -10.19 -8.07 25.13
N GLU A 20 -9.49 -7.55 26.13
CA GLU A 20 -8.65 -6.37 25.97
C GLU A 20 -7.46 -6.63 25.03
N GLN A 21 -6.72 -7.72 25.26
CA GLN A 21 -5.60 -8.12 24.40
C GLN A 21 -6.04 -8.32 22.94
N ALA A 22 -7.18 -8.98 22.73
CA ALA A 22 -7.73 -9.19 21.39
C ALA A 22 -8.11 -7.87 20.70
N ARG A 23 -8.64 -6.88 21.45
CA ARG A 23 -8.93 -5.54 20.89
C ARG A 23 -7.65 -4.79 20.51
N GLN A 24 -6.63 -4.84 21.35
CA GLN A 24 -5.34 -4.20 21.04
C GLN A 24 -4.72 -4.83 19.79
N ALA A 25 -4.72 -6.16 19.69
CA ALA A 25 -4.25 -6.86 18.50
C ALA A 25 -5.09 -6.52 17.25
N GLN A 26 -6.41 -6.37 17.38
CA GLN A 26 -7.26 -5.95 16.26
C GLN A 26 -6.92 -4.54 15.79
N GLN A 27 -6.71 -3.60 16.72
CA GLN A 27 -6.31 -2.24 16.38
C GLN A 27 -4.97 -2.20 15.65
N LEU A 28 -3.99 -2.99 16.10
CA LEU A 28 -2.70 -3.11 15.43
C LEU A 28 -2.85 -3.72 14.02
N GLN A 29 -3.68 -4.74 13.86
CA GLN A 29 -3.98 -5.35 12.56
C GLN A 29 -4.57 -4.32 11.60
N ASP A 30 -5.54 -3.52 12.05
CA ASP A 30 -6.20 -2.49 11.23
C ASP A 30 -5.20 -1.38 10.82
N GLN A 31 -4.29 -1.00 11.72
CA GLN A 31 -3.21 -0.04 11.43
C GLN A 31 -2.25 -0.60 10.37
N VAL A 32 -1.83 -1.86 10.50
CA VAL A 32 -0.96 -2.54 9.54
C VAL A 32 -1.61 -2.62 8.16
N ASP A 33 -2.89 -3.00 8.09
CA ASP A 33 -3.61 -3.12 6.81
C ASP A 33 -3.88 -1.76 6.16
N THR A 34 -4.02 -0.71 6.97
CA THR A 34 -4.06 0.67 6.47
C THR A 34 -2.71 1.09 5.90
N GLN A 35 -1.62 0.83 6.61
CA GLN A 35 -0.28 1.19 6.14
C GLN A 35 0.12 0.43 4.87
N LYS A 36 -0.25 -0.85 4.74
CA LYS A 36 -0.04 -1.62 3.50
C LYS A 36 -0.73 -0.98 2.30
N ARG A 37 -1.99 -0.55 2.45
CA ARG A 37 -2.74 0.13 1.38
C ARG A 37 -2.10 1.45 0.97
N LEU A 38 -1.58 2.22 1.94
CA LEU A 38 -0.83 3.44 1.65
C LEU A 38 0.45 3.14 0.87
N VAL A 39 1.22 2.14 1.30
CA VAL A 39 2.44 1.72 0.61
C VAL A 39 2.15 1.29 -0.84
N ASP A 40 1.08 0.54 -1.07
CA ASP A 40 0.73 0.09 -2.42
C ASP A 40 0.30 1.28 -3.30
N THR A 41 -0.42 2.24 -2.73
CA THR A 41 -0.76 3.50 -3.43
C THR A 41 0.50 4.28 -3.83
N GLU A 42 1.47 4.40 -2.93
CA GLU A 42 2.73 5.11 -3.23
C GLU A 42 3.60 4.37 -4.25
N LYS A 43 3.58 3.02 -4.27
CA LYS A 43 4.24 2.23 -5.32
C LYS A 43 3.64 2.51 -6.69
N ASP A 44 2.32 2.62 -6.79
CA ASP A 44 1.67 2.90 -8.07
C ASP A 44 1.93 4.34 -8.53
N ARG A 45 1.99 5.28 -7.59
CA ARG A 45 2.42 6.66 -7.86
C ARG A 45 3.87 6.71 -8.38
N LEU A 46 4.77 5.93 -7.78
CA LEU A 46 6.17 5.85 -8.21
C LEU A 46 6.26 5.33 -9.65
N LYS A 47 5.56 4.24 -9.99
CA LYS A 47 5.53 3.72 -11.38
C LYS A 47 5.05 4.77 -12.38
N ALA A 48 4.02 5.53 -12.03
CA ALA A 48 3.51 6.59 -12.89
C ALA A 48 4.57 7.68 -13.13
N LEU A 49 5.30 8.09 -12.09
CA LEU A 49 6.41 9.05 -12.20
C LEU A 49 7.56 8.51 -13.06
N GLU A 50 7.90 7.23 -12.93
CA GLU A 50 8.93 6.58 -13.75
C GLU A 50 8.56 6.60 -15.25
N LEU A 51 7.29 6.31 -15.58
CA LEU A 51 6.78 6.38 -16.95
C LEU A 51 6.83 7.81 -17.51
N GLN A 52 6.43 8.80 -16.71
CA GLN A 52 6.52 10.22 -17.09
C GLN A 52 7.97 10.64 -17.35
N LEU A 53 8.91 10.20 -16.50
CA LEU A 53 10.33 10.48 -16.65
C LEU A 53 10.90 9.84 -17.94
N ASP A 54 10.55 8.59 -18.22
CA ASP A 54 10.97 7.92 -19.46
C ASP A 54 10.45 8.64 -20.71
N GLY A 55 9.16 9.03 -20.70
CA GLY A 55 8.56 9.85 -21.75
C GLY A 55 9.31 11.17 -21.96
N ALA A 56 9.64 11.89 -20.88
CA ALA A 56 10.40 13.13 -20.95
C ALA A 56 11.81 12.92 -21.53
N LYS A 57 12.51 11.84 -21.15
CA LYS A 57 13.83 11.48 -21.71
C LYS A 57 13.76 11.20 -23.20
N LYS A 58 12.75 10.44 -23.65
CA LYS A 58 12.51 10.14 -25.08
C LYS A 58 12.24 11.41 -25.88
N ASN A 59 11.38 12.29 -25.36
CA ASN A 59 11.08 13.58 -25.99
C ASN A 59 12.33 14.45 -26.12
N LEU A 60 13.15 14.53 -25.07
CA LEU A 60 14.42 15.26 -25.12
C LEU A 60 15.37 14.70 -26.18
N LYS A 61 15.50 13.37 -26.26
CA LYS A 61 16.32 12.70 -27.28
C LYS A 61 15.82 13.00 -28.69
N GLY A 62 14.51 12.94 -28.92
CA GLY A 62 13.90 13.28 -30.21
C GLY A 62 14.16 14.72 -30.63
N ARG A 63 14.00 15.68 -29.71
CA ARG A 63 14.30 17.10 -29.96
C ARG A 63 15.78 17.34 -30.28
N LYS A 64 16.69 16.70 -29.55
CA LYS A 64 18.14 16.78 -29.81
C LYS A 64 18.51 16.23 -31.19
N ALA A 65 17.87 15.14 -31.61
CA ALA A 65 18.10 14.58 -32.95
C ALA A 65 17.59 15.52 -34.05
N ALA A 66 16.40 16.08 -33.89
CA ALA A 66 15.81 17.03 -34.84
C ALA A 66 16.62 18.33 -34.97
N ALA A 67 17.21 18.83 -33.89
CA ALA A 67 18.04 20.03 -33.89
C ALA A 67 19.45 19.83 -34.47
N LYS A 68 19.85 18.59 -34.77
CA LYS A 68 21.15 18.25 -35.36
C LYS A 68 21.08 18.11 -36.89
N ILE A 69 19.87 18.23 -37.45
CA ILE A 69 19.59 18.34 -38.89
C ILE A 69 19.61 19.82 -39.24
#